data_AF-A0A915K9G2-F1
#
_entry.id   AF-A0A915K9G2-F1
#
_cell.length_a   1.000
_cell.length_b   1.000
_cell.length_c   1.000
_cell.angle_alpha   90.00
_cell.angle_beta   90.00
_cell.angle_gamma   90.00
#
_symmetry.space_group_name_H-M   'P 1'
#
loop_
_entity.id
_entity.type
_entity.pdbx_description
1 polymer ?
#
loop_
_entity_poly.entity_id
_entity_poly.type
_entity_poly.pdbx_seq_one_letter_code
_entity_poly.pdbx_strand_id
1 'polypeptide(L)'
;MGRTAEVKRDARIGEAVASKDAKIKDYFTSLGLARTAQVKRDARMAIADTEKISRIKEAQADEKRLIARYANDIEIAKSKRDFDLKQNQYNTEVQAQKAAADLAYSLQAAKTKQRIKEEEMQIKVIERTQQISLQEQEIARREKELDANVRRPAEAEKYRLEKIAEARKQQTILEAQAEAEAIRLKGEAEAFAIEAKGKAEAEQMKKKAEAWREFKEAALVEMMLEALPRVAAEIAAPIAEGVESVKMISTGQGQVGVSKLTGEIMDIMGKVPEMIEKMTGVKLK
;
A
#
# COMPACT_ATOMS: atom_id res chain seq x y z
N MET A 1 34.36 -184.26 63.29
CA MET A 1 33.51 -183.12 62.88
C MET A 1 32.96 -182.47 64.15
N GLY A 2 33.24 -181.19 64.42
CA GLY A 2 32.71 -180.52 65.63
C GLY A 2 33.26 -179.12 65.97
N ARG A 3 34.48 -178.75 65.55
CA ARG A 3 35.13 -177.48 65.97
C ARG A 3 34.93 -176.26 65.04
N THR A 4 34.19 -176.38 63.93
CA THR A 4 34.07 -175.31 62.92
C THR A 4 32.78 -174.47 63.03
N ALA A 5 31.85 -174.80 63.93
CA ALA A 5 30.57 -174.09 64.06
C ALA A 5 30.56 -172.96 65.10
N GLU A 6 31.32 -173.07 66.20
CA GLU A 6 31.38 -172.04 67.26
C GLU A 6 32.14 -170.78 66.83
N VAL A 7 33.28 -170.94 66.13
CA VAL A 7 34.10 -169.80 65.67
C VAL A 7 33.33 -168.88 64.70
N LYS A 8 32.36 -169.42 63.94
CA LYS A 8 31.51 -168.62 63.03
C LYS A 8 30.35 -167.90 63.72
N ARG A 9 30.04 -168.19 64.99
CA ARG A 9 29.04 -167.45 65.77
C ARG A 9 29.66 -166.26 66.49
N ASP A 10 30.82 -166.44 67.12
CA ASP A 10 31.50 -165.36 67.84
C ASP A 10 32.01 -164.24 66.92
N ALA A 11 32.48 -164.59 65.71
CA ALA A 11 32.85 -163.59 64.70
C ALA A 11 31.64 -162.74 64.24
N ARG A 12 30.44 -163.33 64.16
CA ARG A 12 29.21 -162.61 63.77
C ARG A 12 28.69 -161.71 64.89
N ILE A 13 28.91 -162.07 66.15
CA ILE A 13 28.54 -161.22 67.29
C ILE A 13 29.51 -160.04 67.43
N GLY A 14 30.81 -160.27 67.22
CA GLY A 14 31.83 -159.20 67.22
C GLY A 14 31.63 -158.15 66.13
N GLU A 15 31.31 -158.56 64.89
CA GLU A 15 30.96 -157.64 63.80
C GLU A 15 29.68 -156.84 64.08
N ALA A 16 28.68 -157.46 64.73
CA ALA A 16 27.41 -156.80 65.04
C ALA A 16 27.56 -155.72 66.13
N VAL A 17 28.42 -155.93 67.12
CA VAL A 17 28.70 -154.93 68.18
C VAL A 17 29.55 -153.79 67.64
N ALA A 18 30.62 -154.08 66.89
CA ALA A 18 31.44 -153.05 66.24
C ALA A 18 30.63 -152.22 65.21
N SER A 19 29.70 -152.85 64.49
CA SER A 19 28.77 -152.13 63.61
C SER A 19 27.83 -151.21 64.38
N LYS A 20 27.41 -151.56 65.60
CA LYS A 20 26.54 -150.72 66.42
C LYS A 20 27.30 -149.52 66.97
N ASP A 21 28.51 -149.72 67.50
CA ASP A 21 29.33 -148.63 68.03
C ASP A 21 29.81 -147.67 66.93
N ALA A 22 30.15 -148.19 65.74
CA ALA A 22 30.45 -147.36 64.57
C ALA A 22 29.23 -146.52 64.13
N LYS A 23 28.03 -147.12 64.11
CA LYS A 23 26.78 -146.40 63.78
C LYS A 23 26.42 -145.34 64.82
N ILE A 24 26.68 -145.58 66.11
CA ILE A 24 26.45 -144.61 67.18
C ILE A 24 27.44 -143.44 67.07
N LYS A 25 28.74 -143.72 66.86
CA LYS A 25 29.77 -142.69 66.68
C LYS A 25 29.53 -141.84 65.42
N ASP A 26 29.10 -142.46 64.33
CA ASP A 26 28.73 -141.77 63.08
C ASP A 26 27.45 -140.94 63.24
N TYR A 27 26.45 -141.44 64.00
CA TYR A 27 25.25 -140.68 64.38
C TYR A 27 25.57 -139.43 65.23
N PHE A 28 26.44 -139.53 66.24
CA PHE A 28 26.84 -138.35 67.03
C PHE A 28 27.68 -137.34 66.23
N THR A 29 28.53 -137.84 65.32
CA THR A 29 29.34 -136.99 64.43
C THR A 29 28.46 -136.26 63.41
N SER A 30 27.50 -136.95 62.81
CA SER A 30 26.53 -136.36 61.88
C SER A 30 25.58 -135.36 62.55
N LEU A 31 25.14 -135.61 63.78
CA LEU A 31 24.32 -134.67 64.56
C LEU A 31 25.11 -133.39 64.92
N GLY A 32 26.39 -133.50 65.27
CA GLY A 32 27.27 -132.35 65.48
C GLY A 32 27.54 -131.55 64.21
N LEU A 33 27.73 -132.21 63.06
CA LEU A 33 27.88 -131.57 61.75
C LEU A 33 26.59 -130.83 61.33
N ALA A 34 25.42 -131.44 61.55
CA ALA A 34 24.13 -130.81 61.26
C ALA A 34 23.91 -129.56 62.14
N ARG A 35 24.20 -129.65 63.45
CA ARG A 35 24.05 -128.52 64.37
C ARG A 35 25.04 -127.38 64.06
N THR A 36 26.28 -127.69 63.71
CA THR A 36 27.26 -126.65 63.32
C THR A 36 26.93 -126.00 61.98
N ALA A 37 26.38 -126.74 61.02
CA ALA A 37 25.87 -126.18 59.76
C ALA A 37 24.66 -125.27 60.00
N GLN A 38 23.74 -125.66 60.89
CA GLN A 38 22.60 -124.83 61.31
C GLN A 38 23.07 -123.52 61.95
N VAL A 39 23.98 -123.59 62.94
CA VAL A 39 24.53 -122.38 63.59
C VAL A 39 25.26 -121.48 62.60
N LYS A 40 26.03 -122.02 61.65
CA LYS A 40 26.68 -121.22 60.59
C LYS A 40 25.67 -120.57 59.65
N ARG A 41 24.58 -121.26 59.32
CA ARG A 41 23.49 -120.69 58.51
C ARG A 41 22.79 -119.56 59.26
N ASP A 42 22.43 -119.79 60.52
CA ASP A 42 21.78 -118.80 61.37
C ASP A 42 22.68 -117.58 61.58
N ALA A 43 23.98 -117.80 61.82
CA ALA A 43 24.96 -116.72 61.88
C ALA A 43 25.07 -115.94 60.56
N ARG A 44 25.08 -116.61 59.40
CA ARG A 44 25.08 -115.95 58.09
C ARG A 44 23.79 -115.15 57.84
N MET A 45 22.63 -115.70 58.20
CA MET A 45 21.35 -114.99 58.09
C MET A 45 21.34 -113.76 59.00
N ALA A 46 21.78 -113.90 60.25
CA ALA A 46 21.87 -112.78 61.19
C ALA A 46 22.85 -111.68 60.72
N ILE A 47 24.00 -112.06 60.14
CA ILE A 47 24.94 -111.10 59.54
C ILE A 47 24.28 -110.38 58.35
N ALA A 48 23.65 -111.12 57.44
CA ALA A 48 22.98 -110.53 56.27
C ALA A 48 21.82 -109.60 56.66
N ASP A 49 21.02 -109.98 57.66
CA ASP A 49 19.93 -109.14 58.18
C ASP A 49 20.48 -107.89 58.88
N THR A 50 21.57 -108.03 59.64
CA THR A 50 22.23 -106.89 60.28
C THR A 50 22.84 -105.95 59.24
N GLU A 51 23.53 -106.48 58.23
CA GLU A 51 24.05 -105.68 57.11
C GLU A 51 22.93 -104.96 56.37
N LYS A 52 21.81 -105.63 56.12
CA LYS A 52 20.65 -105.02 55.46
C LYS A 52 20.08 -103.87 56.31
N ILE A 53 19.91 -104.07 57.61
CA ILE A 53 19.41 -103.03 58.53
C ILE A 53 20.40 -101.86 58.61
N SER A 54 21.69 -102.13 58.72
CA SER A 54 22.74 -101.10 58.72
C SER A 54 22.72 -100.29 57.42
N ARG A 55 22.65 -100.94 56.25
CA ARG A 55 22.57 -100.26 54.95
C ARG A 55 21.29 -99.42 54.80
N ILE A 56 20.14 -99.91 55.29
CA ILE A 56 18.90 -99.12 55.27
C ILE A 56 19.05 -97.88 56.16
N LYS A 57 19.64 -98.04 57.35
CA LYS A 57 19.85 -96.93 58.28
C LYS A 57 20.86 -95.91 57.75
N GLU A 58 21.93 -96.38 57.10
CA GLU A 58 22.90 -95.55 56.39
C GLU A 58 22.22 -94.79 55.25
N ALA A 59 21.45 -95.47 54.39
CA ALA A 59 20.73 -94.84 53.30
C ALA A 59 19.73 -93.76 53.80
N GLN A 60 19.01 -94.03 54.89
CA GLN A 60 18.11 -93.05 55.52
C GLN A 60 18.87 -91.87 56.13
N ALA A 61 20.05 -92.11 56.72
CA ALA A 61 20.88 -91.04 57.26
C ALA A 61 21.46 -90.17 56.13
N ASP A 62 21.89 -90.78 55.03
CA ASP A 62 22.37 -90.10 53.83
C ASP A 62 21.27 -89.30 53.15
N GLU A 63 20.07 -89.86 53.00
CA GLU A 63 18.91 -89.16 52.48
C GLU A 63 18.60 -87.90 53.30
N LYS A 64 18.54 -88.02 54.63
CA LYS A 64 18.32 -86.88 55.53
C LYS A 64 19.43 -85.82 55.41
N ARG A 65 20.70 -86.25 55.31
CA ARG A 65 21.84 -85.35 55.09
C ARG A 65 21.71 -84.59 53.77
N LEU A 66 21.35 -85.28 52.69
CA LEU A 66 21.17 -84.67 51.37
C LEU A 66 19.98 -83.72 51.35
N ILE A 67 18.84 -84.08 51.95
CA ILE A 67 17.69 -83.19 52.09
C ILE A 67 18.08 -81.90 52.85
N ALA A 68 18.81 -82.02 53.95
CA ALA A 68 19.28 -80.86 54.70
C ALA A 68 20.26 -80.00 53.89
N ARG A 69 21.17 -80.61 53.12
CA ARG A 69 22.07 -79.87 52.20
C ARG A 69 21.29 -79.15 51.11
N TYR A 70 20.38 -79.83 50.41
CA TYR A 70 19.58 -79.21 49.35
C TYR A 70 18.65 -78.12 49.89
N ALA A 71 18.08 -78.28 51.09
CA ALA A 71 17.31 -77.23 51.72
C ALA A 71 18.15 -75.98 51.98
N ASN A 72 19.39 -76.15 52.49
CA ASN A 72 20.33 -75.04 52.66
C ASN A 72 20.73 -74.42 51.31
N ASP A 73 21.04 -75.22 50.29
CA ASP A 73 21.43 -74.73 48.97
C ASP A 73 20.29 -73.96 48.29
N ILE A 74 19.04 -74.44 48.42
CA ILE A 74 17.85 -73.75 47.95
C ILE A 74 17.71 -72.40 48.66
N GLU A 75 17.94 -72.34 49.97
CA GLU A 75 17.80 -71.11 50.74
C GLU A 75 18.90 -70.10 50.42
N ILE A 76 20.13 -70.57 50.20
CA ILE A 76 21.25 -69.73 49.71
C ILE A 76 20.92 -69.20 48.31
N ALA A 77 20.43 -70.06 47.41
CA ALA A 77 20.06 -69.65 46.06
C ALA A 77 18.91 -68.64 46.04
N LYS A 78 17.90 -68.82 46.89
CA LYS A 78 16.82 -67.84 47.09
C LYS A 78 17.35 -66.52 47.62
N SER A 79 18.15 -66.56 48.68
CA SER A 79 18.75 -65.36 49.28
C SER A 79 19.61 -64.60 48.27
N LYS A 80 20.39 -65.31 47.45
CA LYS A 80 21.19 -64.72 46.37
C LYS A 80 20.30 -64.10 45.29
N ARG A 81 19.29 -64.82 44.81
CA ARG A 81 18.33 -64.30 43.82
C ARG A 81 17.64 -63.03 44.34
N ASP A 82 17.18 -63.05 45.59
CA ASP A 82 16.47 -61.93 46.19
C ASP A 82 17.42 -60.74 46.45
N PHE A 83 18.68 -61.00 46.80
CA PHE A 83 19.73 -59.98 46.86
C PHE A 83 19.99 -59.35 45.49
N ASP A 84 20.19 -60.16 44.45
CA ASP A 84 20.44 -59.69 43.09
C ASP A 84 19.24 -58.90 42.54
N LEU A 85 18.02 -59.35 42.81
CA LEU A 85 16.79 -58.63 42.45
C LEU A 85 16.72 -57.27 43.14
N LYS A 86 16.96 -57.20 44.45
CA LYS A 86 16.98 -55.92 45.19
C LYS A 86 18.09 -55.01 44.69
N GLN A 87 19.29 -55.53 44.44
CA GLN A 87 20.40 -54.75 43.90
C GLN A 87 20.04 -54.16 42.52
N ASN A 88 19.43 -54.95 41.64
CA ASN A 88 18.98 -54.47 40.33
C ASN A 88 17.85 -53.45 40.43
N GLN A 89 16.91 -53.63 41.37
CA GLN A 89 15.86 -52.65 41.65
C GLN A 89 16.47 -51.31 42.08
N TYR A 90 17.37 -51.31 43.08
CA TYR A 90 18.04 -50.10 43.52
C TYR A 90 18.89 -49.45 42.42
N ASN A 91 19.61 -50.25 41.64
CA ASN A 91 20.37 -49.72 40.50
C ASN A 91 19.45 -49.07 39.47
N THR A 92 18.31 -49.70 39.15
CA THR A 92 17.33 -49.16 38.22
C THR A 92 16.72 -47.86 38.75
N GLU A 93 16.37 -47.81 40.04
CA GLU A 93 15.86 -46.59 40.69
C GLU A 93 16.90 -45.47 40.68
N VAL A 94 18.15 -45.74 41.06
CA VAL A 94 19.24 -44.76 41.03
C VAL A 94 19.46 -44.24 39.61
N GLN A 95 19.43 -45.10 38.59
CA GLN A 95 19.59 -44.68 37.20
C GLN A 95 18.37 -43.89 36.71
N ALA A 96 17.15 -44.28 37.08
CA ALA A 96 15.94 -43.53 36.75
C ALA A 96 15.97 -42.13 37.38
N GLN A 97 16.40 -42.01 38.63
CA GLN A 97 16.55 -40.72 39.31
C GLN A 97 17.66 -39.87 38.69
N LYS A 98 18.81 -40.47 38.32
CA LYS A 98 19.87 -39.76 37.58
C LYS A 98 19.38 -39.24 36.23
N ALA A 99 18.72 -40.08 35.43
CA ALA A 99 18.16 -39.67 34.14
C ALA A 99 17.10 -38.57 34.31
N ALA A 100 16.25 -38.66 35.33
CA ALA A 100 15.29 -37.61 35.66
C ALA A 100 15.97 -36.29 36.05
N ALA A 101 17.05 -36.35 36.84
CA ALA A 101 17.85 -35.19 37.21
C ALA A 101 18.53 -34.54 36.00
N ASP A 102 19.10 -35.35 35.09
CA ASP A 102 19.72 -34.88 33.85
C ASP A 102 18.71 -34.22 32.90
N LEU A 103 17.51 -34.82 32.77
CA LEU A 103 16.40 -34.23 32.03
C LEU A 103 15.89 -32.94 32.67
N ALA A 104 15.77 -32.89 33.99
CA ALA A 104 15.40 -31.67 34.71
C ALA A 104 16.44 -30.57 34.52
N TYR A 105 17.72 -30.90 34.58
CA TYR A 105 18.82 -29.96 34.36
C TYR A 105 18.81 -29.42 32.92
N SER A 106 18.69 -30.30 31.92
CA SER A 106 18.63 -29.89 30.51
C SER A 106 17.37 -29.07 30.19
N LEU A 107 16.22 -29.43 30.76
CA LEU A 107 14.99 -28.65 30.66
C LEU A 107 15.15 -27.26 31.29
N GLN A 108 15.75 -27.17 32.47
CA GLN A 108 16.01 -25.91 33.14
C GLN A 108 16.98 -25.04 32.34
N ALA A 109 18.04 -25.63 31.79
CA ALA A 109 18.96 -24.94 30.90
C ALA A 109 18.25 -24.41 29.64
N ALA A 110 17.34 -25.19 29.04
CA ALA A 110 16.55 -24.76 27.90
C ALA A 110 15.58 -23.62 28.25
N LYS A 111 14.88 -23.70 29.39
CA LYS A 111 14.02 -22.61 29.89
C LYS A 111 14.80 -21.32 30.14
N THR A 112 15.96 -21.41 30.76
CA THR A 112 16.83 -20.25 30.99
C THR A 112 17.31 -19.66 29.67
N LYS A 113 17.71 -20.49 28.68
CA LYS A 113 18.07 -20.02 27.34
C LYS A 113 16.90 -19.34 26.63
N GLN A 114 15.68 -19.86 26.77
CA GLN A 114 14.49 -19.22 26.22
C GLN A 114 14.26 -17.85 26.85
N ARG A 115 14.31 -17.75 28.19
CA ARG A 115 14.19 -16.47 28.89
C ARG A 115 15.26 -15.47 28.44
N ILE A 116 16.52 -15.89 28.33
CA ILE A 116 17.60 -15.01 27.83
C ILE A 116 17.27 -14.51 26.42
N LYS A 117 16.81 -15.38 25.51
CA LYS A 117 16.41 -14.95 24.16
C LYS A 117 15.22 -13.99 24.14
N GLU A 118 14.25 -14.19 25.03
CA GLU A 118 13.11 -13.29 25.18
C GLU A 118 13.59 -11.90 25.63
N GLU A 119 14.46 -11.82 26.63
CA GLU A 119 15.08 -10.57 27.09
C GLU A 119 15.94 -9.92 25.98
N GLU A 120 16.76 -10.69 25.27
CA GLU A 120 17.54 -10.20 24.11
C GLU A 120 16.63 -9.62 23.01
N MET A 121 15.48 -10.26 22.75
CA MET A 121 14.51 -9.75 21.79
C MET A 121 13.88 -8.44 22.27
N GLN A 122 13.57 -8.32 23.57
CA GLN A 122 13.08 -7.06 24.15
C GLN A 122 14.11 -5.94 24.02
N ILE A 123 15.39 -6.22 24.30
CA ILE A 123 16.48 -5.26 24.08
C ILE A 123 16.50 -4.80 22.63
N LYS A 124 16.43 -5.72 21.65
CA LYS A 124 16.36 -5.37 20.22
C LYS A 124 15.15 -4.52 19.86
N VAL A 125 13.98 -4.81 20.43
CA VAL A 125 12.77 -4.01 20.20
C VAL A 125 12.96 -2.60 20.75
N ILE A 126 13.53 -2.45 21.94
CA ILE A 126 13.82 -1.15 22.54
C ILE A 126 14.83 -0.39 21.68
N GLU A 127 15.94 -1.02 21.29
CA GLU A 127 16.94 -0.42 20.39
C GLU A 127 16.31 0.04 19.08
N ARG A 128 15.46 -0.80 18.47
CA ARG A 128 14.79 -0.46 17.22
C ARG A 128 13.78 0.67 17.39
N THR A 129 13.03 0.68 18.49
CA THR A 129 12.09 1.75 18.81
C THR A 129 12.83 3.07 19.05
N GLN A 130 13.96 3.03 19.75
CA GLN A 130 14.81 4.19 19.96
C GLN A 130 15.42 4.71 18.65
N GLN A 131 15.81 3.80 17.74
CA GLN A 131 16.27 4.16 16.39
C GLN A 131 15.17 4.84 15.58
N ILE A 132 13.94 4.31 15.60
CA ILE A 132 12.79 4.91 14.91
C ILE A 132 12.52 6.30 15.50
N SER A 133 12.51 6.43 16.83
CA SER A 133 12.31 7.73 17.48
C SER A 133 13.39 8.74 17.11
N LEU A 134 14.66 8.32 17.05
CA LEU A 134 15.76 9.18 16.58
C LEU A 134 15.56 9.59 15.12
N GLN A 135 15.20 8.64 14.25
CA GLN A 135 14.93 8.91 12.83
C GLN A 135 13.75 9.87 12.64
N GLU A 136 12.67 9.71 13.40
CA GLU A 136 11.54 10.65 13.39
C GLU A 136 11.98 12.05 13.83
N GLN A 137 12.82 12.17 14.86
CA GLN A 137 13.38 13.45 15.28
C GLN A 137 14.31 14.06 14.22
N GLU A 138 15.12 13.24 13.54
CA GLU A 138 15.97 13.69 12.44
C GLU A 138 15.15 14.16 11.24
N ILE A 139 14.09 13.43 10.87
CA ILE A 139 13.15 13.83 9.81
C ILE A 139 12.48 15.14 10.20
N ALA A 140 11.96 15.27 11.43
CA ALA A 140 11.33 16.51 11.89
C ALA A 140 12.30 17.70 11.91
N ARG A 141 13.57 17.49 12.27
CA ARG A 141 14.61 18.52 12.16
C ARG A 141 14.84 18.90 10.69
N ARG A 142 14.98 17.90 9.82
CA ARG A 142 15.23 18.11 8.39
C ARG A 142 14.06 18.80 7.69
N GLU A 143 12.82 18.47 8.06
CA GLU A 143 11.63 19.16 7.59
C GLU A 143 11.64 20.63 8.02
N LYS A 144 11.97 20.93 9.28
CA LYS A 144 12.11 22.32 9.76
C LYS A 144 13.22 23.07 9.04
N GLU A 145 14.36 22.41 8.77
CA GLU A 145 15.45 22.99 8.00
C GLU A 145 15.05 23.26 6.55
N LEU A 146 14.34 22.33 5.89
CA LEU A 146 13.82 22.52 4.54
C LEU A 146 12.74 23.60 4.48
N ASP A 147 11.88 23.67 5.49
CA ASP A 147 10.88 24.71 5.61
C ASP A 147 11.55 26.10 5.73
N ALA A 148 12.54 26.21 6.60
CA ALA A 148 13.30 27.44 6.81
C ALA A 148 14.15 27.85 5.59
N ASN A 149 14.83 26.90 4.93
CA ASN A 149 15.79 27.20 3.87
C ASN A 149 15.18 27.22 2.46
N VAL A 150 14.12 26.45 2.21
CA VAL A 150 13.55 26.29 0.86
C VAL A 150 12.17 26.91 0.78
N ARG A 151 11.24 26.52 1.65
CA ARG A 151 9.85 27.00 1.55
C ARG A 151 9.74 28.48 1.87
N ARG A 152 10.27 28.95 3.00
CA ARG A 152 10.16 30.36 3.40
C ARG A 152 10.81 31.33 2.39
N PRO A 153 12.00 31.07 1.84
CA PRO A 153 12.57 31.92 0.79
C PRO A 153 11.81 31.83 -0.53
N ALA A 154 11.32 30.64 -0.91
CA ALA A 154 10.51 30.49 -2.12
C ALA A 154 9.17 31.24 -2.00
N GLU A 155 8.52 31.19 -0.84
CA GLU A 155 7.31 31.96 -0.54
C GLU A 155 7.59 33.47 -0.53
N ALA A 156 8.70 33.91 0.06
CA ALA A 156 9.11 35.30 0.04
C ALA A 156 9.37 35.80 -1.39
N GLU A 157 10.03 34.99 -2.23
CA GLU A 157 10.30 35.35 -3.64
C GLU A 157 9.01 35.34 -4.48
N LYS A 158 8.13 34.37 -4.27
CA LYS A 158 6.80 34.34 -4.91
C LYS A 158 6.01 35.59 -4.54
N TYR A 159 5.94 35.94 -3.26
CA TYR A 159 5.25 37.14 -2.80
C TYR A 159 5.86 38.42 -3.39
N ARG A 160 7.20 38.51 -3.43
CA ARG A 160 7.91 39.63 -4.07
C ARG A 160 7.55 39.74 -5.55
N LEU A 161 7.55 38.62 -6.29
CA LEU A 161 7.24 38.59 -7.71
C LEU A 161 5.78 38.96 -7.98
N GLU A 162 4.83 38.42 -7.20
CA GLU A 162 3.41 38.78 -7.27
C GLU A 162 3.21 40.27 -7.03
N LYS A 163 3.89 40.86 -6.05
CA LYS A 163 3.81 42.31 -5.79
C LYS A 163 4.44 43.16 -6.89
N ILE A 164 5.55 42.71 -7.48
CA ILE A 164 6.13 43.39 -8.65
C ILE A 164 5.19 43.29 -9.86
N ALA A 165 4.57 42.14 -10.10
CA ALA A 165 3.61 41.95 -11.19
C ALA A 165 2.34 42.79 -10.98
N GLU A 166 1.82 42.86 -9.76
CA GLU A 166 0.68 43.71 -9.38
C GLU A 166 1.03 45.19 -9.57
N ALA A 167 2.21 45.63 -9.11
CA ALA A 167 2.69 46.99 -9.31
C ALA A 167 2.85 47.35 -10.79
N ARG A 168 3.41 46.45 -11.62
CA ARG A 168 3.52 46.65 -13.07
C ARG A 168 2.16 46.76 -13.74
N LYS A 169 1.21 45.88 -13.38
CA LYS A 169 -0.16 45.94 -13.89
C LYS A 169 -0.81 47.28 -13.55
N GLN A 170 -0.64 47.74 -12.31
CA GLN A 170 -1.14 49.05 -11.89
C GLN A 170 -0.46 50.20 -12.65
N GLN A 171 0.86 50.16 -12.84
CA GLN A 171 1.58 51.15 -13.64
C GLN A 171 1.04 51.22 -15.07
N THR A 172 0.89 50.07 -15.74
CA THR A 172 0.34 50.03 -17.11
C THR A 172 -1.11 50.55 -17.18
N ILE A 173 -1.94 50.26 -16.18
CA ILE A 173 -3.31 50.81 -16.12
C ILE A 173 -3.28 52.34 -15.94
N LEU A 174 -2.44 52.85 -15.04
CA LEU A 174 -2.31 54.27 -14.79
C LEU A 174 -1.73 55.01 -16.00
N GLU A 175 -0.73 54.43 -16.68
CA GLU A 175 -0.19 54.97 -17.93
C GLU A 175 -1.25 55.00 -19.02
N ALA A 176 -1.99 53.91 -19.23
CA ALA A 176 -3.08 53.88 -20.21
C ALA A 176 -4.20 54.87 -19.88
N GLN A 177 -4.54 55.07 -18.59
CA GLN A 177 -5.50 56.08 -18.15
C GLN A 177 -4.97 57.50 -18.38
N ALA A 178 -3.70 57.77 -18.07
CA ALA A 178 -3.06 59.06 -18.28
C ALA A 178 -2.97 59.39 -19.79
N GLU A 179 -2.65 58.41 -20.64
CA GLU A 179 -2.67 58.56 -22.09
C GLU A 179 -4.08 58.83 -22.61
N ALA A 180 -5.08 58.08 -22.15
CA ALA A 180 -6.47 58.29 -22.52
C ALA A 180 -6.97 59.69 -22.11
N GLU A 181 -6.62 60.15 -20.89
CA GLU A 181 -6.96 61.49 -20.42
C GLU A 181 -6.22 62.58 -21.19
N ALA A 182 -4.94 62.38 -21.51
CA ALA A 182 -4.17 63.30 -22.34
C ALA A 182 -4.74 63.41 -23.77
N ILE A 183 -5.17 62.31 -24.37
CA ILE A 183 -5.84 62.31 -25.68
C ILE A 183 -7.18 63.04 -25.58
N ARG A 184 -7.97 62.80 -24.52
CA ARG A 184 -9.24 63.50 -24.30
C ARG A 184 -9.03 65.01 -24.16
N LEU A 185 -8.08 65.44 -23.34
CA LEU A 185 -7.78 66.86 -23.12
C LEU A 185 -7.27 67.53 -24.40
N LYS A 186 -6.42 66.86 -25.18
CA LYS A 186 -5.99 67.34 -26.51
C LYS A 186 -7.16 67.45 -27.47
N GLY A 187 -8.02 66.43 -27.53
CA GLY A 187 -9.22 66.45 -28.35
C GLY A 187 -10.21 67.56 -27.97
N GLU A 188 -10.41 67.81 -26.68
CA GLU A 188 -11.21 68.94 -26.18
C GLU A 188 -10.58 70.29 -26.54
N ALA A 189 -9.26 70.42 -26.39
CA ALA A 189 -8.54 71.64 -26.77
C ALA A 189 -8.59 71.89 -28.28
N GLU A 190 -8.45 70.85 -29.11
CA GLU A 190 -8.59 70.93 -30.57
C GLU A 190 -10.03 71.26 -30.98
N ALA A 191 -11.03 70.62 -30.37
CA ALA A 191 -12.43 70.93 -30.60
C ALA A 191 -12.76 72.39 -30.25
N PHE A 192 -12.28 72.87 -29.10
CA PHE A 192 -12.45 74.27 -28.70
C PHE A 192 -11.73 75.23 -29.66
N ALA A 193 -10.53 74.89 -30.12
CA ALA A 193 -9.80 75.70 -31.11
C ALA A 193 -10.53 75.75 -32.46
N ILE A 194 -11.10 74.62 -32.92
CA ILE A 194 -11.91 74.55 -34.14
C ILE A 194 -13.21 75.34 -33.97
N GLU A 195 -13.89 75.23 -32.82
CA GLU A 195 -15.11 75.99 -32.53
C GLU A 195 -14.84 77.50 -32.48
N ALA A 196 -13.74 77.91 -31.84
CA ALA A 196 -13.32 79.31 -31.79
C ALA A 196 -12.96 79.85 -33.19
N LYS A 197 -12.24 79.07 -34.00
CA LYS A 197 -11.97 79.42 -35.41
C LYS A 197 -13.26 79.48 -36.23
N GLY A 198 -14.15 78.50 -36.09
CA GLY A 198 -15.44 78.45 -36.78
C GLY A 198 -16.37 79.61 -36.39
N LYS A 199 -16.39 80.00 -35.11
CA LYS A 199 -17.10 81.21 -34.65
C LYS A 199 -16.47 82.48 -35.22
N ALA A 200 -15.15 82.60 -35.18
CA ALA A 200 -14.44 83.73 -35.77
C ALA A 200 -14.70 83.84 -37.28
N GLU A 201 -14.66 82.73 -38.01
CA GLU A 201 -14.99 82.67 -39.44
C GLU A 201 -16.47 82.98 -39.70
N ALA A 202 -17.39 82.47 -38.88
CA ALA A 202 -18.81 82.78 -38.97
C ALA A 202 -19.08 84.27 -38.71
N GLU A 203 -18.42 84.89 -37.74
CA GLU A 203 -18.50 86.33 -37.47
C GLU A 203 -17.87 87.15 -38.59
N GLN A 204 -16.74 86.71 -39.15
CA GLN A 204 -16.13 87.34 -40.33
C GLN A 204 -17.04 87.24 -41.54
N MET A 205 -17.69 86.10 -41.78
CA MET A 205 -18.68 85.93 -42.84
C MET A 205 -19.93 86.78 -42.61
N LYS A 206 -20.40 86.91 -41.36
CA LYS A 206 -21.53 87.82 -41.02
C LYS A 206 -21.17 89.27 -41.27
N LYS A 207 -20.00 89.74 -40.81
CA LYS A 207 -19.52 91.10 -41.07
C LYS A 207 -19.29 91.36 -42.55
N LYS A 208 -18.78 90.37 -43.30
CA LYS A 208 -18.73 90.44 -44.77
C LYS A 208 -20.15 90.51 -45.34
N ALA A 209 -21.08 89.67 -44.91
CA ALA A 209 -22.46 89.71 -45.40
C ALA A 209 -23.17 91.05 -45.11
N GLU A 210 -22.94 91.64 -43.94
CA GLU A 210 -23.43 92.97 -43.56
C GLU A 210 -22.79 94.09 -44.37
N ALA A 211 -21.46 94.05 -44.55
CA ALA A 211 -20.75 94.99 -45.42
C ALA A 211 -21.28 94.89 -46.85
N TRP A 212 -21.51 93.69 -47.39
CA TRP A 212 -22.12 93.50 -48.71
C TRP A 212 -23.58 93.96 -48.77
N ARG A 213 -24.28 94.04 -47.64
CA ARG A 213 -25.64 94.59 -47.54
C ARG A 213 -25.63 96.12 -47.60
N GLU A 214 -24.72 96.76 -46.89
CA GLU A 214 -24.49 98.22 -46.97
C GLU A 214 -23.92 98.63 -48.34
N PHE A 215 -22.99 97.82 -48.89
CA PHE A 215 -22.52 98.00 -50.26
C PHE A 215 -23.64 97.77 -51.28
N LYS A 216 -24.69 96.97 -51.03
CA LYS A 216 -25.85 96.89 -51.93
C LYS A 216 -26.69 98.18 -51.90
N GLU A 217 -26.84 98.82 -50.74
CA GLU A 217 -27.56 100.10 -50.62
C GLU A 217 -26.76 101.26 -51.26
N ALA A 218 -25.42 101.25 -51.16
CA ALA A 218 -24.55 102.23 -51.81
C ALA A 218 -24.31 101.95 -53.32
N ALA A 219 -24.16 100.68 -53.72
CA ALA A 219 -23.96 100.28 -55.11
C ALA A 219 -25.23 100.46 -55.96
N LEU A 220 -26.44 100.46 -55.36
CA LEU A 220 -27.65 100.82 -56.10
C LEU A 220 -27.60 102.26 -56.62
N VAL A 221 -27.05 103.19 -55.83
CA VAL A 221 -26.97 104.61 -56.21
C VAL A 221 -25.85 104.85 -57.23
N GLU A 222 -24.72 104.16 -57.09
CA GLU A 222 -23.57 104.26 -58.02
C GLU A 222 -23.84 103.56 -59.37
N MET A 223 -24.47 102.37 -59.37
CA MET A 223 -24.92 101.72 -60.61
C MET A 223 -26.03 102.51 -61.32
N MET A 224 -26.91 103.21 -60.59
CA MET A 224 -27.92 104.08 -61.21
C MET A 224 -27.31 105.35 -61.82
N LEU A 225 -26.21 105.89 -61.26
CA LEU A 225 -25.49 107.04 -61.81
C LEU A 225 -24.62 106.68 -63.03
N GLU A 226 -24.02 105.48 -63.05
CA GLU A 226 -23.28 104.93 -64.20
C GLU A 226 -24.18 104.38 -65.33
N ALA A 227 -25.40 103.90 -65.02
CA ALA A 227 -26.33 103.38 -66.02
C ALA A 227 -27.17 104.48 -66.71
N LEU A 228 -27.32 105.66 -66.11
CA LEU A 228 -28.07 106.80 -66.70
C LEU A 228 -27.58 107.21 -68.10
N PRO A 229 -26.26 107.32 -68.37
CA PRO A 229 -25.76 107.59 -69.71
C PRO A 229 -25.98 106.44 -70.69
N ARG A 230 -25.96 105.17 -70.24
CA ARG A 230 -26.17 104.00 -71.11
C ARG A 230 -27.63 103.79 -71.49
N VAL A 231 -28.55 104.05 -70.55
CA VAL A 231 -30.00 104.05 -70.82
C VAL A 231 -30.38 105.27 -71.68
N ALA A 232 -29.81 106.45 -71.44
CA ALA A 232 -30.01 107.61 -72.31
C ALA A 232 -29.43 107.40 -73.72
N ALA A 233 -28.30 106.70 -73.87
CA ALA A 233 -27.72 106.34 -75.16
C ALA A 233 -28.56 105.27 -75.90
N GLU A 234 -29.06 104.24 -75.22
CA GLU A 234 -29.94 103.24 -75.86
C GLU A 234 -31.34 103.75 -76.20
N ILE A 235 -31.85 104.77 -75.50
CA ILE A 235 -33.13 105.41 -75.84
C ILE A 235 -32.96 106.47 -76.94
N ALA A 236 -31.78 107.08 -77.09
CA ALA A 236 -31.47 108.00 -78.19
C ALA A 236 -31.02 107.29 -79.49
N ALA A 237 -30.43 106.08 -79.38
CA ALA A 237 -29.95 105.30 -80.52
C ALA A 237 -31.00 105.03 -81.62
N PRO A 238 -32.30 104.78 -81.33
CA PRO A 238 -33.27 104.54 -82.40
C PRO A 238 -33.73 105.80 -83.13
N ILE A 239 -33.41 107.01 -82.65
CA ILE A 239 -33.82 108.27 -83.29
C ILE A 239 -32.69 108.85 -84.17
N ALA A 240 -31.42 108.59 -83.83
CA ALA A 240 -30.27 109.13 -84.58
C ALA A 240 -29.77 108.24 -85.74
N GLU A 241 -29.91 106.91 -85.67
CA GLU A 241 -29.28 105.99 -86.65
C GLU A 241 -30.26 104.96 -87.25
N GLY A 242 -31.58 105.14 -87.05
CA GLY A 242 -32.60 104.15 -87.41
C GLY A 242 -33.60 104.51 -88.51
N VAL A 243 -33.41 105.62 -89.24
CA VAL A 243 -34.26 106.01 -90.39
C VAL A 243 -33.43 106.17 -91.67
N GLU A 244 -32.95 105.07 -92.24
CA GLU A 244 -32.48 105.00 -93.63
C GLU A 244 -32.80 103.62 -94.25
N SER A 245 -34.08 103.32 -94.44
CA SER A 245 -34.61 102.72 -95.68
C SER A 245 -36.09 102.37 -95.51
N VAL A 246 -36.93 103.30 -95.98
CA VAL A 246 -38.34 103.05 -96.26
C VAL A 246 -38.42 102.17 -97.51
N LYS A 247 -38.84 100.92 -97.37
CA LYS A 247 -39.38 100.14 -98.48
C LYS A 247 -40.65 99.41 -98.05
N MET A 248 -41.77 100.10 -98.23
CA MET A 248 -43.11 99.55 -98.16
C MET A 248 -43.29 98.45 -99.20
N ILE A 249 -43.75 97.27 -98.76
CA ILE A 249 -44.51 96.36 -99.63
C ILE A 249 -45.92 96.33 -99.05
N SER A 250 -46.78 97.14 -99.67
CA SER A 250 -48.21 97.18 -99.37
C SER A 250 -48.89 95.99 -100.06
N THR A 251 -49.41 95.07 -99.26
CA THR A 251 -50.57 94.25 -99.66
C THR A 251 -51.55 94.18 -98.48
N GLY A 252 -52.62 94.98 -98.55
CA GLY A 252 -53.94 94.61 -98.01
C GLY A 252 -54.26 94.90 -96.53
N GLN A 253 -54.76 96.11 -96.28
CA GLN A 253 -55.80 96.52 -95.31
C GLN A 253 -55.64 96.21 -93.79
N GLY A 254 -55.39 97.26 -93.01
CA GLY A 254 -55.90 97.37 -91.63
C GLY A 254 -54.88 97.74 -90.55
N GLN A 255 -54.87 99.02 -90.17
CA GLN A 255 -54.13 99.76 -89.13
C GLN A 255 -53.39 99.01 -87.99
N VAL A 256 -52.08 99.31 -87.92
CA VAL A 256 -51.30 99.93 -86.81
C VAL A 256 -51.17 99.20 -85.45
N GLY A 257 -49.92 98.85 -85.14
CA GLY A 257 -49.24 99.40 -83.95
C GLY A 257 -48.93 98.44 -82.81
N VAL A 258 -47.63 98.38 -82.47
CA VAL A 258 -46.88 98.18 -81.20
C VAL A 258 -47.62 97.75 -79.91
N SER A 259 -48.91 98.01 -79.75
CA SER A 259 -49.69 97.74 -78.54
C SER A 259 -49.85 96.25 -78.18
N LYS A 260 -49.71 95.31 -79.12
CA LYS A 260 -49.73 93.86 -78.79
C LYS A 260 -48.41 93.35 -78.21
N LEU A 261 -47.28 93.91 -78.63
CA LEU A 261 -45.95 93.55 -78.10
C LEU A 261 -45.78 94.03 -76.66
N THR A 262 -46.31 95.22 -76.32
CA THR A 262 -46.24 95.75 -74.95
C THR A 262 -47.15 94.97 -73.98
N GLY A 263 -48.28 94.46 -74.46
CA GLY A 263 -49.19 93.63 -73.66
C GLY A 263 -48.63 92.26 -73.30
N GLU A 264 -48.01 91.57 -74.26
CA GLU A 264 -47.41 90.25 -74.01
C GLU A 264 -46.15 90.34 -73.12
N ILE A 265 -45.41 91.45 -73.17
CA ILE A 265 -44.25 91.67 -72.28
C ILE A 265 -44.69 91.96 -70.84
N MET A 266 -45.76 92.72 -70.61
CA MET A 266 -46.28 92.94 -69.26
C MET A 266 -46.86 91.65 -68.62
N ASP A 267 -47.52 90.81 -69.41
CA ASP A 267 -48.07 89.53 -68.93
C ASP A 267 -46.97 88.51 -68.57
N ILE A 268 -45.84 88.53 -69.29
CA ILE A 268 -44.68 87.71 -68.95
C ILE A 268 -44.00 88.24 -67.69
N MET A 269 -43.86 89.57 -67.55
CA MET A 269 -43.20 90.21 -66.40
C MET A 269 -43.99 90.01 -65.09
N GLY A 270 -45.33 89.93 -65.16
CA GLY A 270 -46.20 89.63 -64.01
C GLY A 270 -46.10 88.18 -63.50
N LYS A 271 -45.65 87.22 -64.33
CA LYS A 271 -45.55 85.79 -63.97
C LYS A 271 -44.16 85.36 -63.49
N VAL A 272 -43.14 86.22 -63.65
CA VAL A 272 -41.77 85.97 -63.16
C VAL A 272 -41.71 85.77 -61.63
N PRO A 273 -42.46 86.51 -60.78
CA PRO A 273 -42.45 86.28 -59.34
C PRO A 273 -42.97 84.89 -58.94
N GLU A 274 -44.05 84.42 -59.58
CA GLU A 274 -44.64 83.10 -59.30
C GLU A 274 -43.74 81.93 -59.74
N MET A 275 -42.96 82.10 -60.82
CA MET A 275 -42.05 81.06 -61.31
C MET A 275 -40.83 80.90 -60.39
N ILE A 276 -40.33 82.00 -59.82
CA ILE A 276 -39.23 81.98 -58.85
C ILE A 276 -39.71 81.39 -57.51
N GLU A 277 -40.93 81.70 -57.06
CA GLU A 277 -41.51 81.14 -55.83
C GLU A 277 -41.68 79.61 -55.93
N LYS A 278 -42.15 79.10 -57.08
CA LYS A 278 -42.31 77.64 -57.31
C LYS A 278 -41.00 76.88 -57.42
N MET A 279 -39.91 77.50 -57.90
CA MET A 279 -38.62 76.81 -58.04
C MET A 279 -37.71 76.95 -56.81
N THR A 280 -37.91 77.95 -55.96
CA THR A 280 -36.99 78.23 -54.82
C THR A 280 -37.66 78.21 -53.45
N GLY A 281 -38.98 78.10 -53.36
CA GLY A 281 -39.72 77.93 -52.09
C GLY A 281 -39.64 79.11 -51.13
N VAL A 282 -39.08 80.26 -51.54
CA VAL A 282 -38.96 81.47 -50.73
C VAL A 282 -39.92 82.53 -51.25
N LYS A 283 -40.82 82.99 -50.39
CA LYS A 283 -41.75 84.10 -50.65
C LYS A 283 -41.00 85.42 -50.69
N LEU A 284 -41.01 86.10 -51.83
CA LEU A 284 -40.68 87.51 -51.94
C LEU A 284 -42.00 88.28 -52.14
N LYS A 285 -42.32 89.13 -51.18
CA LYS A 285 -43.45 90.06 -51.22
C LYS A 285 -42.95 91.43 -51.66
#